data_AF-A0A0F9N8A1-F1
#
_entry.id   AF-A0A0F9N8A1-F1
#
_cell.length_a   1.000
_cell.length_b   1.000
_cell.length_c   1.000
_cell.angle_alpha   90.00
_cell.angle_beta   90.00
_cell.angle_gamma   90.00
#
_symmetry.space_group_name_H-M   'P 1'
#
loop_
_entity.id
_entity.type
_entity.pdbx_description
1 polymer ?
#
loop_
_entity_poly.entity_id
_entity_poly.type
_entity_poly.pdbx_seq_one_letter_code
_entity_poly.pdbx_strand_id
1 'polypeptide(L)' 'MNDEEPPRPKGIETNIKAPKIESVDIYDNPFNSSEILKDHNGLLIDFFRGNW' A
#
# COMPACT_ATOMS: atom_id res chain seq x y z
N MET A 1 0.09 35.96 -7.04
CA MET A 1 -0.89 34.87 -6.90
C MET A 1 -0.29 33.93 -5.89
N ASN A 2 -0.97 33.70 -4.76
CA ASN A 2 -0.59 32.60 -3.87
C ASN A 2 -1.06 31.33 -4.57
N ASP A 3 -0.13 30.59 -5.16
CA ASP A 3 -0.39 29.26 -5.69
C ASP A 3 -0.59 28.34 -4.48
N GLU A 4 -1.82 28.26 -3.98
CA GLU A 4 -2.17 27.37 -2.89
C GLU A 4 -1.87 25.92 -3.32
N GLU A 5 -1.03 25.23 -2.55
CA GLU A 5 -0.68 23.84 -2.81
C GLU A 5 -1.98 23.00 -2.81
N PRO A 6 -2.22 22.17 -3.84
CA PRO A 6 -3.42 21.36 -3.90
C PRO A 6 -3.51 20.46 -2.66
N PRO A 7 -4.73 20.22 -2.13
CA PRO A 7 -4.91 19.43 -0.93
C PRO A 7 -4.34 18.03 -1.12
N ARG A 8 -3.46 17.63 -0.21
CA ARG A 8 -2.82 16.32 -0.26
C ARG A 8 -3.88 15.23 -0.10
N PRO A 9 -3.79 14.12 -0.85
CA PRO A 9 -4.66 12.98 -0.65
C PRO A 9 -4.59 12.51 0.80
N LYS A 10 -5.74 12.23 1.41
CA LYS A 10 -5.79 11.64 2.74
C LYS A 10 -5.22 10.22 2.68
N GLY A 11 -4.48 9.84 3.71
CA GLY A 11 -4.03 8.46 3.89
C GLY A 11 -5.19 7.51 4.17
N ILE A 12 -4.87 6.22 4.34
CA ILE A 12 -5.84 5.20 4.71
C ILE A 12 -6.33 5.47 6.15
N GLU A 13 -7.64 5.50 6.35
CA GLU A 13 -8.24 5.70 7.67
C GLU A 13 -8.00 4.49 8.60
N THR A 14 -7.90 4.72 9.91
CA THR A 14 -7.80 3.64 10.90
C THR A 14 -9.17 2.99 11.15
N ASN A 15 -9.19 1.73 11.59
CA ASN A 15 -10.41 0.96 11.91
C ASN A 15 -11.36 0.68 10.73
N ILE A 16 -10.88 0.86 9.49
CA ILE A 16 -11.58 0.38 8.30
C ILE A 16 -11.15 -1.05 7.95
N LYS A 17 -11.92 -1.72 7.09
CA LYS A 17 -11.45 -2.94 6.44
C LYS A 17 -10.23 -2.59 5.57
N ALA A 18 -9.09 -3.24 5.83
CA ALA A 18 -7.88 -3.02 5.06
C ALA A 18 -8.14 -3.23 3.55
N PRO A 19 -7.65 -2.35 2.68
CA PRO A 19 -7.79 -2.53 1.24
C PRO A 19 -7.02 -3.75 0.78
N LYS A 20 -7.52 -4.39 -0.28
CA LYS A 20 -6.75 -5.42 -0.98
C LYS A 20 -5.59 -4.76 -1.70
N ILE A 21 -4.38 -5.31 -1.54
CA ILE A 21 -3.18 -4.83 -2.22
C ILE A 21 -2.81 -5.85 -3.29
N GLU A 22 -2.64 -5.35 -4.50
CA GLU A 22 -2.20 -6.10 -5.67
C GLU A 22 -0.97 -5.39 -6.23
N SER A 23 0.10 -6.14 -6.48
CA SER A 23 1.35 -5.59 -6.99
C SER A 23 2.15 -6.67 -7.71
N VAL A 24 3.40 -6.37 -8.03
CA VAL A 24 4.39 -7.34 -8.50
C VAL A 24 5.60 -7.31 -7.57
N ASP A 25 6.23 -8.46 -7.36
CA ASP A 25 7.49 -8.52 -6.62
C ASP A 25 8.68 -8.09 -7.49
N ILE A 26 9.89 -8.17 -6.93
CA ILE A 26 11.13 -7.81 -7.64
C ILE A 26 11.50 -8.73 -8.81
N TYR A 27 10.77 -9.82 -9.01
CA TYR A 27 10.95 -10.80 -10.08
C TYR A 27 9.75 -10.82 -11.03
N ASP A 28 8.92 -9.76 -11.02
CA ASP A 28 7.70 -9.62 -11.82
C ASP A 28 6.61 -10.69 -11.52
N ASN A 29 6.68 -11.38 -10.39
CA ASN A 29 5.61 -12.29 -10.00
C ASN A 29 4.43 -11.50 -9.44
N PRO A 30 3.19 -11.81 -9.86
CA PRO A 30 2.00 -11.21 -9.29
C PRO A 30 1.90 -11.47 -7.78
N PHE A 31 1.63 -10.42 -7.04
CA PHE A 31 1.41 -10.45 -5.60
C PHE A 31 -0.03 -10.01 -5.26
N ASN A 32 -0.65 -10.73 -4.32
CA ASN A 32 -1.98 -10.43 -3.79
C ASN A 32 -1.98 -10.60 -2.26
N SER A 33 -2.35 -9.55 -1.52
CA SER A 33 -2.38 -9.56 -0.06
C SER A 33 -3.30 -10.65 0.53
N SER A 34 -4.38 -11.02 -0.16
CA SER A 34 -5.28 -12.07 0.30
C SER A 34 -4.64 -13.46 0.29
N GLU A 35 -3.67 -13.71 -0.58
CA GLU A 35 -2.96 -15.00 -0.60
C GLU A 35 -2.02 -15.14 0.59
N ILE A 36 -1.26 -14.08 0.93
CA ILE A 36 -0.42 -14.07 2.14
C ILE A 36 -1.27 -14.25 3.39
N LEU A 37 -2.41 -13.55 3.50
CA LEU A 37 -3.25 -13.62 4.69
C LEU A 37 -3.96 -14.97 4.89
N LYS A 38 -3.84 -15.94 3.98
CA LYS A 38 -4.33 -17.31 4.21
C LYS A 38 -3.52 -18.02 5.31
N ASP A 39 -2.21 -17.79 5.31
CA ASP A 39 -1.26 -18.49 6.17
C ASP A 39 -0.71 -17.57 7.29
N HIS A 40 -1.12 -16.30 7.30
CA HIS A 40 -0.60 -15.27 8.21
C HIS A 40 -1.70 -14.44 8.87
N ASN A 41 -1.49 -14.08 10.14
CA ASN A 41 -2.45 -13.27 10.93
C ASN A 41 -2.50 -11.79 10.53
N GLY A 42 -1.59 -11.33 9.67
CA GLY A 42 -1.49 -9.93 9.28
C GLY A 42 -0.38 -9.69 8.27
N LEU A 43 -0.39 -8.49 7.69
CA LEU A 43 0.61 -8.02 6.73
C LEU A 43 1.07 -6.62 7.14
N LEU A 44 2.38 -6.43 7.25
CA LEU A 44 2.99 -5.11 7.44
C LEU A 44 3.51 -4.62 6.08
N ILE A 45 3.16 -3.39 5.72
CA ILE A 45 3.54 -2.77 4.44
C ILE A 45 4.37 -1.54 4.75
N ASP A 46 5.57 -1.48 4.19
CA ASP A 46 6.45 -0.33 4.25
C ASP A 46 6.55 0.32 2.86
N PHE A 47 6.36 1.64 2.81
CA PHE A 47 6.44 2.41 1.58
C PHE A 47 7.79 3.13 1.53
N PHE A 48 8.73 2.54 0.81
CA PHE A 48 10.02 3.17 0.55
C PHE A 48 9.97 4.02 -0.73
N ARG A 49 10.55 5.23 -0.68
CA ARG A 49 10.77 6.07 -1.86
C ARG A 49 12.26 6.13 -2.16
N GLY A 50 12.71 5.33 -3.12
CA GLY A 50 14.08 5.31 -3.59
C GLY A 50 14.28 4.18 -4.59
N ASN A 51 15.42 4.19 -5.27
CA ASN A 51 15.87 3.02 -6.02
C ASN A 51 16.57 2.07 -5.06
N TRP A 52 16.32 0.77 -5.24
CA TRP A 52 17.08 -0.27 -4.56
C TRP A 52 18.40 -0.52 -5.29
#